data_AF-A0A9W9QQZ4-F1
#
_entry.id   AF-A0A9W9QQZ4-F1
#
_cell.length_a   1.000
_cell.length_b   1.000
_cell.length_c   1.000
_cell.angle_alpha   90.00
_cell.angle_beta   90.00
_cell.angle_gamma   90.00
#
_symmetry.space_group_name_H-M   'P 1'
#
loop_
_entity.id
_entity.type
_entity.pdbx_description
1 polymer ?
#
loop_
_entity_poly.entity_id
_entity_poly.type
_entity_poly.pdbx_seq_one_letter_code
_entity_poly.pdbx_strand_id
1 'polypeptide(L)'
;MYRFQLNKKATLYDASQEETRYRKDGIRVSENGLVHANISKSSPYSNGPIFMPNSRLLQQMLKFDFDHYQEETSDGKCPLDPSVICVQKGKHPYPLDKLNNLLIRPLATCAGTPIPSALVMWREGISRFSLQPAEPTELEKLNDLLSEFYESSATAIGAKEWIETHPYKESIPDQNEEEWMKA
;
A
#
# COMPACT_ATOMS: atom_id res chain seq x y z
N MET A 1 5.35 -0.09 -7.59
CA MET A 1 4.15 0.35 -6.85
C MET A 1 4.60 1.07 -5.61
N TYR A 2 3.79 1.99 -5.12
CA TYR A 2 4.16 3.02 -4.16
C TYR A 2 3.11 3.11 -3.05
N ARG A 3 3.56 3.42 -1.84
CA ARG A 3 2.73 3.68 -0.66
C ARG A 3 3.37 4.81 0.15
N PHE A 4 2.60 5.83 0.49
CA PHE A 4 3.01 6.82 1.48
C PHE A 4 2.93 6.23 2.89
N GLN A 5 3.93 6.47 3.73
CA GLN A 5 3.96 6.00 5.11
C GLN A 5 4.76 6.96 6.01
N LEU A 6 4.32 7.12 7.25
CA LEU A 6 5.01 7.96 8.25
C LEU A 6 6.18 7.24 8.93
N ASN A 7 6.17 5.90 8.95
CA ASN A 7 7.21 5.07 9.53
C ASN A 7 7.77 4.11 8.45
N LYS A 8 9.05 3.75 8.53
CA LYS A 8 9.64 2.75 7.63
C LYS A 8 9.09 1.34 7.87
N LYS A 9 8.77 1.01 9.13
CA LYS A 9 8.11 -0.24 9.52
C LYS A 9 6.61 -0.13 9.36
N ALA A 10 5.95 -1.26 9.11
CA ALA A 10 4.50 -1.30 9.07
C ALA A 10 3.92 -0.98 10.45
N THR A 11 2.93 -0.09 10.46
CA THR A 11 2.29 0.44 11.67
C THR A 11 0.77 0.33 11.60
N LEU A 12 0.27 -0.78 11.03
CA LEU A 12 -1.17 -1.04 10.99
C LEU A 12 -1.75 -1.11 12.40
N TYR A 13 -3.00 -0.72 12.54
CA TYR A 13 -3.69 -0.69 13.82
C TYR A 13 -5.17 -1.01 13.69
N ASP A 14 -5.80 -1.41 14.79
CA ASP A 14 -7.24 -1.64 14.83
C ASP A 14 -7.99 -0.30 14.77
N ALA A 15 -8.68 -0.08 13.64
CA ALA A 15 -9.44 1.15 13.40
C ALA A 15 -10.58 1.37 14.41
N SER A 16 -10.99 0.34 15.16
CA SER A 16 -11.98 0.50 16.23
C SER A 16 -11.42 1.10 17.52
N GLN A 17 -10.09 1.13 17.69
CA GLN A 17 -9.45 1.53 18.94
C GLN A 17 -8.79 2.92 18.90
N GLU A 18 -8.34 3.38 17.73
CA GLU A 18 -7.54 4.62 17.64
C GLU A 18 -7.88 5.49 16.40
N GLU A 19 -8.67 6.56 16.58
CA GLU A 19 -9.08 7.43 15.45
C GLU A 19 -8.03 8.47 15.02
N THR A 20 -7.03 8.75 15.85
CA THR A 20 -6.05 9.84 15.64
C THR A 20 -4.84 9.43 14.81
N ARG A 21 -4.68 8.14 14.54
CA ARG A 21 -3.57 7.64 13.72
C ARG A 21 -3.85 7.84 12.23
N TYR A 22 -2.80 7.69 11.44
CA TYR A 22 -2.87 7.82 9.99
C TYR A 22 -3.90 6.82 9.41
N ARG A 23 -5.06 7.34 9.01
CA ARG A 23 -6.26 6.54 8.69
C ARG A 23 -6.05 5.43 7.66
N LYS A 24 -5.06 5.55 6.77
CA LYS A 24 -4.76 4.53 5.74
C LYS A 24 -3.96 3.33 6.27
N ASP A 25 -3.57 3.34 7.55
CA ASP A 25 -3.02 2.19 8.29
C ASP A 25 -4.09 1.50 9.16
N GLY A 26 -5.29 2.08 9.28
CA GLY A 26 -6.38 1.49 10.04
C GLY A 26 -6.96 0.28 9.33
N ILE A 27 -6.99 -0.86 10.02
CA ILE A 27 -7.58 -2.12 9.55
C ILE A 27 -8.63 -2.62 10.54
N ARG A 28 -9.39 -3.64 10.15
CA ARG A 28 -10.36 -4.32 11.02
C ARG A 28 -9.74 -5.59 11.61
N VAL A 29 -9.67 -5.64 12.94
CA VAL A 29 -9.39 -6.87 13.68
C VAL A 29 -10.74 -7.50 14.05
N SER A 30 -10.91 -8.81 13.81
CA SER A 30 -12.13 -9.51 14.20
C SER A 30 -12.15 -9.82 15.70
N GLU A 31 -13.32 -10.20 16.21
CA GLU A 31 -13.54 -10.49 17.64
C GLU A 31 -12.62 -11.59 18.21
N ASN A 32 -12.13 -12.48 17.34
CA ASN A 32 -11.14 -13.50 17.68
C ASN A 32 -9.69 -12.98 17.80
N GLY A 33 -9.46 -11.67 17.64
CA GLY A 33 -8.13 -11.04 17.67
C GLY A 33 -7.33 -11.17 16.37
N LEU A 34 -7.91 -11.74 15.31
CA LEU A 34 -7.21 -11.98 14.05
C LEU A 34 -7.56 -10.95 12.97
N VAL A 35 -6.64 -10.76 12.05
CA VAL A 35 -6.81 -10.01 10.81
C VAL A 35 -7.08 -10.99 9.69
N HIS A 36 -8.25 -10.89 9.08
CA HIS A 36 -8.63 -11.67 7.91
C HIS A 36 -8.45 -10.83 6.65
N ALA A 37 -8.04 -11.45 5.53
CA ALA A 37 -8.13 -10.78 4.24
C ALA A 37 -9.59 -10.41 3.95
N ASN A 38 -9.83 -9.13 3.64
CA ASN A 38 -11.15 -8.61 3.34
C ASN A 38 -11.09 -7.32 2.51
N ILE A 39 -12.05 -7.17 1.60
CA ILE A 39 -12.36 -5.92 0.91
C ILE A 39 -13.76 -5.50 1.34
N SER A 40 -13.87 -4.35 1.98
CA SER A 40 -15.11 -3.82 2.53
C SER A 40 -15.72 -2.73 1.66
N LYS A 41 -17.05 -2.61 1.70
CA LYS A 41 -17.78 -1.48 1.09
C LYS A 41 -17.77 -0.22 1.97
N SER A 42 -17.35 -0.34 3.23
CA SER A 42 -17.25 0.74 4.21
C SER A 42 -15.84 0.83 4.79
N SER A 43 -15.47 2.01 5.28
CA SER A 43 -14.17 2.22 5.93
C SER A 43 -13.98 1.32 7.17
N PRO A 44 -12.80 0.72 7.38
CA PRO A 44 -11.68 0.64 6.44
C PRO A 44 -12.01 -0.28 5.25
N TYR A 45 -11.75 0.19 4.02
CA TYR A 45 -12.11 -0.51 2.78
C TYR A 45 -11.27 -1.77 2.52
N SER A 46 -10.16 -1.92 3.23
CA SER A 46 -9.11 -2.88 2.96
C SER A 46 -8.51 -3.34 4.27
N ASN A 47 -8.19 -4.63 4.39
CA ASN A 47 -7.53 -5.18 5.59
C ASN A 47 -6.02 -5.35 5.41
N GLY A 48 -5.41 -4.38 4.74
CA GLY A 48 -3.96 -4.32 4.54
C GLY A 48 -3.53 -2.99 3.94
N PRO A 49 -2.21 -2.75 3.88
CA PRO A 49 -1.65 -1.55 3.29
C PRO A 49 -1.90 -1.52 1.78
N ILE A 50 -2.41 -0.38 1.32
CA ILE A 50 -2.59 -0.03 -0.09
C ILE A 50 -1.28 0.42 -0.73
N PHE A 51 -1.01 -0.17 -1.89
CA PHE A 51 0.00 0.17 -2.87
C PHE A 51 -0.68 0.53 -4.18
N MET A 52 -0.08 1.46 -4.92
CA MET A 52 -0.60 1.90 -6.22
C MET A 52 0.55 2.04 -7.24
N PRO A 53 0.32 1.88 -8.55
CA PRO A 53 1.30 2.27 -9.56
C PRO A 53 1.45 3.80 -9.59
N ASN A 54 2.36 4.34 -10.41
CA ASN A 54 2.46 5.79 -10.64
C ASN A 54 1.25 6.33 -11.45
N SER A 55 0.06 6.22 -10.87
CA SER A 55 -1.18 6.71 -11.47
C SER A 55 -1.51 8.12 -10.96
N ARG A 56 -2.42 8.79 -11.67
CA ARG A 56 -2.92 10.12 -11.27
C ARG A 56 -3.53 10.09 -9.87
N LEU A 57 -4.32 9.06 -9.54
CA LEU A 57 -4.89 8.92 -8.20
C LEU A 57 -3.81 8.75 -7.12
N LEU A 58 -2.76 7.95 -7.36
CA LEU A 58 -1.65 7.85 -6.41
C LEU A 58 -1.03 9.23 -6.15
N GLN A 59 -0.67 9.94 -7.22
CA GLN A 59 -0.03 11.25 -7.12
C GLN A 59 -0.87 12.25 -6.32
N GLN A 60 -2.18 12.29 -6.59
CA GLN A 60 -3.12 13.13 -5.86
C GLN A 60 -3.21 12.74 -4.38
N MET A 61 -3.33 11.46 -4.07
CA MET A 61 -3.42 10.96 -2.70
C MET A 61 -2.15 11.23 -1.91
N LEU A 62 -0.98 11.02 -2.53
CA LEU A 62 0.32 11.21 -1.89
C LEU A 62 0.60 12.69 -1.64
N LYS A 63 0.29 13.57 -2.59
CA LYS A 63 0.41 15.02 -2.40
C LYS A 63 -0.50 15.51 -1.27
N PHE A 64 -1.75 15.03 -1.25
CA PHE A 64 -2.70 15.35 -0.18
C PHE A 64 -2.20 14.91 1.20
N ASP A 65 -1.70 13.67 1.32
CA ASP A 65 -1.18 13.16 2.60
C ASP A 65 0.08 13.92 3.05
N PHE A 66 0.96 14.26 2.10
CA PHE A 66 2.18 15.01 2.39
C PHE A 66 1.86 16.45 2.84
N ASP A 67 0.93 17.13 2.17
CA ASP A 67 0.49 18.47 2.56
C ASP A 67 -0.12 18.47 3.96
N HIS A 68 -0.98 17.48 4.25
CA HIS A 68 -1.56 17.32 5.58
C HIS A 68 -0.50 17.07 6.67
N TYR A 69 0.48 16.22 6.38
CA TYR A 69 1.64 16.02 7.27
C TYR A 69 2.41 17.33 7.50
N GLN A 70 2.63 18.13 6.46
CA GLN A 70 3.32 19.42 6.59
C GLN A 70 2.55 20.41 7.49
N GLU A 71 1.22 20.42 7.42
CA GLU A 71 0.36 21.20 8.31
C GLU A 71 0.51 20.75 9.77
N GLU A 72 0.47 19.45 10.05
CA GLU A 72 0.60 18.91 11.41
C GLU A 72 1.99 19.14 12.03
N THR A 73 3.05 19.06 11.21
CA THR A 73 4.43 19.26 11.66
C THR A 73 4.78 20.71 11.89
N SER A 74 4.16 21.64 11.16
CA SER A 74 4.32 23.08 11.38
C SER A 74 3.81 23.52 12.75
N ASP A 75 2.84 22.79 13.31
CA ASP A 75 2.36 22.94 14.69
C ASP A 75 3.27 22.25 15.75
N GLY A 76 4.39 21.64 15.33
CA GLY A 76 5.32 20.91 16.20
C GLY A 76 4.82 19.51 16.63
N LYS A 77 3.77 18.96 16.00
CA LYS A 77 3.08 17.74 16.49
C LYS A 77 3.69 16.42 15.99
N CYS A 78 4.44 16.40 14.90
CA CYS A 78 4.99 15.16 14.36
C CYS A 78 6.47 15.32 13.92
N PRO A 79 7.42 14.57 14.52
CA PRO A 79 8.84 14.65 14.16
C PRO A 79 9.27 13.60 13.11
N LEU A 80 8.35 12.82 12.56
CA LEU A 80 8.69 11.67 11.69
C LEU A 80 8.85 12.10 10.23
N ASP A 81 9.94 11.71 9.58
CA ASP A 81 10.17 11.99 8.16
C ASP A 81 9.40 10.98 7.26
N PRO A 82 8.33 11.40 6.56
CA PRO A 82 7.50 10.51 5.78
C PRO A 82 8.27 9.95 4.59
N SER A 83 8.02 8.69 4.28
CA SER A 83 8.64 7.97 3.18
C SER A 83 7.60 7.40 2.22
N VAL A 84 8.03 7.15 0.99
CA VAL A 84 7.29 6.39 0.00
C VAL A 84 7.96 5.03 -0.12
N ILE A 85 7.23 3.99 0.26
CA ILE A 85 7.65 2.59 0.11
C ILE A 85 7.42 2.17 -1.32
N CYS A 86 8.48 1.74 -1.99
CA CYS A 86 8.53 1.37 -3.40
C CYS A 86 8.76 -0.14 -3.52
N VAL A 87 7.76 -0.87 -4.01
CA VAL A 87 7.86 -2.31 -4.31
C VAL A 87 7.86 -2.50 -5.82
N GLN A 88 8.88 -3.19 -6.35
CA GLN A 88 8.96 -3.48 -7.78
C GLN A 88 7.86 -4.47 -8.18
N LYS A 89 7.05 -4.07 -9.16
CA LYS A 89 5.97 -4.89 -9.71
C LYS A 89 6.55 -5.87 -10.76
N GLY A 90 6.13 -7.13 -10.70
CA GLY A 90 6.41 -8.12 -11.75
C GLY A 90 5.53 -7.95 -12.98
N LYS A 91 6.00 -8.48 -14.12
CA LYS A 91 5.26 -8.42 -15.39
C LYS A 91 4.28 -9.58 -15.47
N HIS A 92 2.98 -9.39 -15.28
CA HIS A 92 2.05 -10.51 -15.45
C HIS A 92 1.87 -10.86 -16.95
N PRO A 93 1.94 -12.14 -17.37
CA PRO A 93 1.87 -12.51 -18.78
C PRO A 93 0.44 -12.47 -19.34
N TYR A 94 -0.57 -12.35 -18.47
CA TYR A 94 -1.97 -12.28 -18.87
C TYR A 94 -2.57 -10.89 -18.58
N PRO A 95 -3.43 -10.39 -19.49
CA PRO A 95 -4.28 -9.22 -19.26
C PRO A 95 -5.10 -9.36 -17.97
N LEU A 96 -5.13 -8.30 -17.18
CA LEU A 96 -5.76 -8.25 -15.85
C LEU A 96 -7.30 -8.38 -15.90
N ASP A 97 -7.96 -8.08 -17.02
CA ASP A 97 -9.39 -8.34 -17.26
C ASP A 97 -9.72 -9.84 -17.25
N LYS A 98 -8.73 -10.71 -17.46
CA LYS A 98 -8.84 -12.17 -17.32
C LYS A 98 -8.48 -12.67 -15.92
N LEU A 99 -8.11 -11.77 -15.03
CA LEU A 99 -7.73 -12.06 -13.66
C LEU A 99 -8.94 -11.73 -12.76
N ASN A 100 -9.59 -12.76 -12.19
CA ASN A 100 -10.64 -12.60 -11.19
C ASN A 100 -10.15 -11.73 -10.01
N ASN A 101 -11.06 -11.15 -9.22
CA ASN A 101 -10.74 -10.29 -8.06
C ASN A 101 -9.74 -10.88 -7.04
N LEU A 102 -9.49 -12.19 -7.09
CA LEU A 102 -8.48 -12.92 -6.32
C LEU A 102 -7.17 -13.05 -7.11
N LEU A 103 -6.49 -11.94 -7.37
CA LEU A 103 -5.17 -11.95 -7.97
C LEU A 103 -4.31 -10.93 -7.27
N ILE A 104 -3.29 -11.38 -6.54
CA ILE A 104 -2.08 -12.03 -7.04
C ILE A 104 -1.46 -12.87 -5.89
N ARG A 105 -1.35 -14.20 -6.07
CA ARG A 105 -0.32 -15.03 -5.41
C ARG A 105 0.58 -15.61 -6.51
N PRO A 106 1.91 -15.52 -6.41
CA PRO A 106 2.73 -14.31 -6.27
C PRO A 106 2.75 -13.52 -7.60
N LEU A 107 3.29 -12.29 -7.62
CA LEU A 107 3.80 -11.67 -8.85
C LEU A 107 5.01 -12.48 -9.35
N ALA A 108 4.79 -13.74 -9.74
CA ALA A 108 5.80 -14.66 -10.19
C ALA A 108 5.88 -14.60 -11.72
N THR A 109 6.45 -13.51 -12.21
CA THR A 109 7.33 -13.61 -13.37
C THR A 109 8.69 -13.08 -12.96
N CYS A 110 9.73 -13.57 -13.62
CA CYS A 110 11.14 -13.46 -13.26
C CYS A 110 11.73 -12.03 -13.17
N ALA A 111 10.90 -10.98 -13.03
CA ALA A 111 11.29 -9.58 -13.01
C ALA A 111 10.56 -8.73 -11.93
N GLY A 112 9.88 -9.35 -10.96
CA GLY A 112 9.13 -8.66 -9.90
C GLY A 112 9.56 -9.00 -8.48
N THR A 113 9.06 -8.23 -7.50
CA THR A 113 9.24 -8.53 -6.09
C THR A 113 8.42 -9.77 -5.69
N PRO A 114 9.04 -10.86 -5.21
CA PRO A 114 8.30 -12.01 -4.73
C PRO A 114 7.53 -11.66 -3.47
N ILE A 115 6.21 -11.91 -3.47
CA ILE A 115 5.39 -11.74 -2.27
C ILE A 115 5.55 -12.98 -1.38
N PRO A 116 5.86 -12.83 -0.08
CA PRO A 116 5.91 -13.94 0.87
C PRO A 116 4.60 -14.75 0.84
N SER A 117 4.67 -16.07 0.97
CA SER A 117 3.47 -16.94 0.91
C SER A 117 2.43 -16.66 2.00
N ALA A 118 2.85 -16.03 3.10
CA ALA A 118 1.99 -15.57 4.18
C ALA A 118 1.24 -14.26 3.86
N LEU A 119 1.53 -13.62 2.72
CA LEU A 119 0.83 -12.44 2.21
C LEU A 119 0.15 -12.74 0.86
N VAL A 120 -0.90 -11.98 0.57
CA VAL A 120 -1.61 -11.99 -0.69
C VAL A 120 -1.87 -10.56 -1.12
N MET A 121 -1.60 -10.24 -2.38
CA MET A 121 -1.93 -8.92 -2.90
C MET A 121 -3.32 -8.97 -3.53
N TRP A 122 -4.24 -8.15 -3.07
CA TRP A 122 -5.57 -8.04 -3.67
C TRP A 122 -5.63 -6.84 -4.57
N ARG A 123 -6.31 -6.97 -5.72
CA ARG A 123 -6.65 -5.82 -6.54
C ARG A 123 -7.96 -5.21 -6.06
N GLU A 124 -7.95 -3.92 -5.80
CA GLU A 124 -9.08 -3.14 -5.29
C GLU A 124 -9.47 -2.04 -6.28
N GLY A 125 -10.47 -2.31 -7.12
CA GLY A 125 -10.81 -1.38 -8.20
C GLY A 125 -9.70 -1.29 -9.26
N ILE A 126 -9.46 -0.09 -9.78
CA ILE A 126 -8.66 0.05 -11.00
C ILE A 126 -7.16 0.00 -10.71
N SER A 127 -6.64 0.97 -9.94
CA SER A 127 -5.20 1.21 -9.71
C SER A 127 -4.77 1.02 -8.24
N ARG A 128 -5.55 0.33 -7.41
CA ARG A 128 -5.20 0.08 -6.00
C ARG A 128 -4.99 -1.40 -5.73
N PHE A 129 -4.01 -1.69 -4.89
CA PHE A 129 -3.65 -3.05 -4.50
C PHE A 129 -3.41 -3.09 -2.99
N SER A 130 -4.05 -3.99 -2.25
CA SER A 130 -3.79 -4.17 -0.82
C SER A 130 -2.97 -5.43 -0.55
N LEU A 131 -1.95 -5.32 0.29
CA LEU A 131 -1.12 -6.46 0.68
C LEU A 131 -1.64 -7.08 2.00
N GLN A 132 -2.53 -8.04 1.89
CA GLN A 132 -3.28 -8.59 3.03
C GLN A 132 -2.67 -9.89 3.53
N PRO A 133 -2.98 -10.33 4.76
CA PRO A 133 -2.58 -11.65 5.23
C PRO A 133 -3.22 -12.75 4.36
N ALA A 134 -2.43 -13.75 3.98
CA ALA A 134 -2.89 -14.84 3.12
C ALA A 134 -3.79 -15.83 3.87
N GLU A 135 -3.57 -15.95 5.18
CA GLU A 135 -4.37 -16.69 6.16
C GLU A 135 -4.60 -15.81 7.39
N PRO A 136 -5.66 -16.00 8.17
CA PRO A 136 -5.92 -15.19 9.37
C PRO A 136 -4.72 -15.15 10.32
N THR A 137 -4.30 -13.95 10.73
CA THR A 137 -3.11 -13.75 11.56
C THR A 137 -3.31 -12.65 12.58
N GLU A 138 -2.56 -12.66 13.68
CA GLU A 138 -2.54 -11.56 14.66
C GLU A 138 -2.00 -10.27 14.03
N LEU A 139 -2.50 -9.12 14.49
CA LEU A 139 -2.11 -7.80 14.00
C LEU A 139 -0.60 -7.53 14.14
N GLU A 140 -0.02 -7.83 15.29
CA GLU A 140 1.41 -7.63 15.55
C GLU A 140 2.26 -8.47 14.58
N LYS A 141 1.91 -9.74 14.43
CA LYS A 141 2.56 -10.65 13.49
C LYS A 141 2.43 -10.19 12.03
N LEU A 142 1.30 -9.58 11.65
CA LEU A 142 1.14 -8.98 10.32
C LEU A 142 2.08 -7.77 10.13
N ASN A 143 2.19 -6.90 11.14
CA ASN A 143 3.11 -5.76 11.08
C ASN A 143 4.57 -6.23 10.99
N ASP A 144 4.96 -7.26 11.73
CA ASP A 144 6.30 -7.84 11.64
C ASP A 144 6.59 -8.40 10.25
N LEU A 145 5.66 -9.20 9.71
CA LEU A 145 5.77 -9.78 8.37
C LEU A 145 5.86 -8.73 7.27
N LEU A 146 5.07 -7.65 7.35
CA LEU A 146 5.11 -6.55 6.40
C LEU A 146 6.41 -5.75 6.55
N SER A 147 6.88 -5.53 7.78
CA SER A 147 8.13 -4.81 8.03
C SER A 147 9.33 -5.57 7.48
N GLU A 148 9.40 -6.89 7.70
CA GLU A 148 10.42 -7.76 7.13
C GLU A 148 10.37 -7.71 5.59
N PHE A 149 9.17 -7.80 5.01
CA PHE A 149 9.00 -7.69 3.57
C PHE A 149 9.48 -6.35 3.00
N TYR A 150 9.18 -5.24 3.66
CA TYR A 150 9.64 -3.92 3.22
C TYR A 150 11.16 -3.80 3.31
N GLU A 151 11.76 -4.29 4.39
CA GLU A 151 13.21 -4.27 4.58
C GLU A 151 13.95 -5.13 3.56
N SER A 152 13.41 -6.30 3.22
CA SER A 152 14.05 -7.24 2.29
C SER A 152 13.82 -6.89 0.82
N SER A 153 12.75 -6.17 0.50
CA SER A 153 12.22 -6.17 -0.87
C SER A 153 11.63 -4.84 -1.35
N ALA A 154 11.66 -3.80 -0.52
CA ALA A 154 11.24 -2.46 -0.93
C ALA A 154 12.39 -1.45 -0.79
N THR A 155 12.27 -0.36 -1.53
CA THR A 155 13.08 0.84 -1.31
C THR A 155 12.21 1.89 -0.62
N ALA A 156 12.73 2.55 0.41
CA ALA A 156 12.09 3.72 1.00
C ALA A 156 12.77 4.99 0.49
N ILE A 157 11.98 5.86 -0.14
CA ILE A 157 12.43 7.19 -0.64
C ILE A 157 11.74 8.25 0.21
N GLY A 158 12.40 9.35 0.56
CA GLY A 158 11.74 10.43 1.31
C GLY A 158 10.54 10.97 0.52
N ALA A 159 9.42 11.28 1.17
CA ALA A 159 8.19 11.64 0.45
C ALA A 159 8.37 12.90 -0.41
N LYS A 160 9.09 13.90 0.10
CA LYS A 160 9.44 15.10 -0.66
C LYS A 160 10.27 14.76 -1.91
N GLU A 161 11.33 13.97 -1.72
CA GLU A 161 12.20 13.53 -2.82
C GLU A 161 11.42 12.74 -3.87
N TRP A 162 10.53 11.85 -3.45
CA TRP A 162 9.68 11.08 -4.36
C TRP A 162 8.78 11.99 -5.19
N ILE A 163 8.11 12.97 -4.56
CA ILE A 163 7.25 13.95 -5.24
C ILE A 163 8.03 14.76 -6.28
N GLU A 164 9.25 15.20 -5.94
CA GLU A 164 10.08 16.01 -6.84
C GLU A 164 10.60 15.21 -8.05
N THR A 165 10.84 13.91 -7.86
CA THR A 165 11.37 13.01 -8.90
C THR A 165 10.30 12.30 -9.73
N HIS A 166 9.03 12.34 -9.30
CA HIS A 166 7.90 11.70 -9.98
C HIS A 166 6.83 12.75 -10.32
N PRO A 167 7.06 13.64 -11.29
CA PRO A 167 6.13 14.73 -11.57
C PRO A 167 4.79 14.22 -12.10
N TYR A 168 3.69 14.87 -11.71
CA TYR A 168 2.33 14.48 -12.09
C TYR A 168 2.12 14.28 -13.61
N LYS A 169 2.83 15.03 -14.45
CA LYS A 169 2.77 14.91 -15.92
C LYS A 169 3.23 13.54 -16.45
N GLU A 170 4.04 12.81 -15.68
CA GLU A 170 4.53 11.46 -15.98
C GLU A 170 3.65 10.38 -15.35
N SER A 171 2.59 10.76 -14.66
CA SER A 171 1.62 9.82 -14.10
C SER A 171 0.62 9.34 -15.15
N ILE A 172 0.21 8.09 -15.00
CA ILE A 172 -0.66 7.40 -15.95
C ILE A 172 -2.13 7.56 -15.49
N PRO A 173 -3.08 7.83 -16.40
CA PRO A 173 -4.50 7.82 -16.05
C PRO A 173 -4.90 6.49 -15.42
N ASP A 174 -5.71 6.51 -14.35
CA ASP A 174 -6.07 5.28 -13.63
C ASP A 174 -6.72 4.24 -14.54
N GLN A 175 -7.54 4.69 -15.49
CA GLN A 175 -8.23 3.83 -16.46
C GLN A 175 -7.28 3.17 -17.48
N ASN A 176 -6.05 3.68 -17.63
CA ASN A 176 -5.08 3.17 -18.59
C ASN A 176 -4.22 2.05 -17.98
N GLU A 177 -4.91 0.96 -17.69
CA GLU A 177 -4.39 -0.22 -17.01
C GLU A 177 -3.23 -0.89 -17.71
N GLU A 178 -3.30 -0.99 -19.03
CA GLU A 178 -2.23 -1.58 -19.82
C GLU A 178 -0.91 -0.82 -19.66
N GLU A 179 -0.97 0.51 -19.60
CA GLU A 179 0.22 1.34 -19.54
C GLU A 179 0.87 1.27 -18.16
N TRP A 180 0.10 1.45 -17.08
CA TRP A 180 0.67 1.34 -15.74
C TRP A 180 0.99 -0.11 -15.34
N MET A 181 0.51 -1.11 -16.09
CA MET A 181 0.96 -2.51 -15.98
C MET A 181 2.25 -2.83 -16.75
N LYS A 182 2.61 -2.03 -17.77
CA LYS A 182 3.87 -2.19 -18.52
C LYS A 182 5.04 -1.43 -17.90
N ALA A 183 4.77 -0.25 -17.33
CA ALA A 183 5.73 0.59 -16.60
C ALA A 183 6.23 -0.08 -15.32
#